data_AF-A0A2W4CDL8-F1
#
_entry.id   AF-A0A2W4CDL8-F1
#
_cell.length_a   1.000
_cell.length_b   1.000
_cell.length_c   1.000
_cell.angle_alpha   90.00
_cell.angle_beta   90.00
_cell.angle_gamma   90.00
#
_symmetry.space_group_name_H-M   'P 1'
#
loop_
_entity.id
_entity.type
_entity.pdbx_description
1 polymer ?
#
loop_
_entity_poly.entity_id
_entity_poly.type
_entity_poly.pdbx_seq_one_letter_code
_entity_poly.pdbx_strand_id
1 'polypeptide(L)'
;MVPVLRSKSFGIAMLLAGSLSVPNNALADTKLVFWSMWNEPEPQARALSQIMAAYTKSHPDVTFEVAWNGRQNQTKLRGALQAGIPIDFMDQDANELAGGLQKDDLGYEVDGILDPATTEAFLPGTFDLYAKAGRHVQLPYIYNTVNFWYSKALLEETKSEAPQTFDELLCSAAWFRRMARTRS
;
A
#
# COMPACT_ATOMS: atom_id res chain seq x y z
N MET A 1 -42.31 -2.52 -5.05
CA MET A 1 -41.78 -3.89 -4.82
C MET A 1 -41.15 -4.36 -6.12
N VAL A 2 -39.99 -5.03 -6.06
CA VAL A 2 -39.14 -5.54 -7.19
C VAL A 2 -38.10 -4.50 -7.71
N PRO A 3 -36.81 -4.84 -7.93
CA PRO A 3 -35.92 -5.74 -7.18
C PRO A 3 -34.51 -5.15 -6.91
N VAL A 4 -33.79 -5.83 -6.02
CA VAL A 4 -32.36 -5.75 -5.73
C VAL A 4 -31.52 -5.90 -7.01
N LEU A 5 -30.59 -4.97 -7.27
CA LEU A 5 -29.44 -5.23 -8.13
C LEU A 5 -28.18 -5.34 -7.25
N ARG A 6 -27.76 -6.59 -7.04
CA ARG A 6 -26.43 -6.95 -6.55
C ARG A 6 -25.39 -6.51 -7.58
N SER A 7 -24.53 -5.57 -7.21
CA SER A 7 -23.24 -5.36 -7.89
C SER A 7 -22.14 -5.63 -6.87
N LYS A 8 -21.28 -6.60 -7.19
CA LYS A 8 -20.09 -6.95 -6.43
C LYS A 8 -18.98 -5.99 -6.84
N SER A 9 -18.37 -5.24 -5.92
CA SER A 9 -17.07 -4.56 -6.08
C SER A 9 -16.63 -4.13 -4.67
N PHE A 10 -15.64 -4.78 -4.03
CA PHE A 10 -14.19 -4.56 -4.15
C PHE A 10 -13.82 -3.08 -3.98
N GLY A 11 -13.22 -2.70 -2.84
CA GLY A 11 -12.82 -1.32 -2.59
C GLY A 11 -11.85 -1.19 -1.42
N ILE A 12 -10.67 -0.69 -1.73
CA ILE A 12 -9.43 -0.54 -0.95
C ILE A 12 -9.12 0.97 -0.86
N ALA A 13 -8.51 1.44 0.25
CA ALA A 13 -8.48 2.83 0.73
C ALA A 13 -7.70 3.88 -0.09
N MET A 14 -8.13 5.15 -0.03
CA MET A 14 -7.46 6.34 -0.59
C MET A 14 -7.72 7.58 0.31
N LEU A 15 -6.71 8.41 0.54
CA LEU A 15 -6.80 9.63 1.36
C LEU A 15 -7.54 10.70 0.55
N LEU A 16 -8.25 11.64 1.18
CA LEU A 16 -8.85 12.79 0.49
C LEU A 16 -8.69 14.03 1.38
N ALA A 17 -8.42 15.17 0.76
CA ALA A 17 -8.50 16.49 1.40
C ALA A 17 -9.45 17.34 0.57
N GLY A 18 -10.53 17.83 1.18
CA GLY A 18 -11.55 18.62 0.51
C GLY A 18 -11.95 19.85 1.33
N SER A 19 -12.25 20.94 0.64
CA SER A 19 -12.95 22.11 1.16
C SER A 19 -14.23 22.36 0.35
N LEU A 20 -15.35 22.61 1.05
CA LEU A 20 -16.68 22.81 0.48
C LEU A 20 -16.97 24.31 0.28
N SER A 21 -17.35 24.69 -0.95
CA SER A 21 -18.36 25.72 -1.30
C SER A 21 -18.60 25.67 -2.81
N VAL A 22 -19.84 25.41 -3.24
CA VAL A 22 -20.21 25.35 -4.67
C VAL A 22 -20.76 26.69 -5.15
N PRO A 23 -20.07 27.35 -6.08
CA PRO A 23 -20.68 28.01 -7.22
C PRO A 23 -20.33 27.24 -8.50
N ASN A 24 -21.26 27.24 -9.45
CA ASN A 24 -21.19 26.54 -10.74
C ASN A 24 -20.04 27.11 -11.61
N ASN A 25 -18.81 26.64 -11.36
CA ASN A 25 -17.62 26.92 -12.15
C ASN A 25 -17.35 25.68 -13.02
N ALA A 26 -16.91 25.91 -14.26
CA ALA A 26 -16.26 24.88 -15.07
C ALA A 26 -15.35 24.05 -14.15
N LEU A 27 -15.56 22.72 -14.10
CA LEU A 27 -14.80 21.83 -13.23
C LEU A 27 -13.32 22.15 -13.46
N ALA A 28 -12.67 22.71 -12.44
CA ALA A 28 -11.27 23.06 -12.56
C ALA A 28 -10.51 21.74 -12.70
N ASP A 29 -9.77 21.58 -13.80
CA ASP A 29 -8.93 20.39 -14.03
C ASP A 29 -8.02 20.18 -12.81
N THR A 30 -8.38 19.21 -11.99
CA THR A 30 -7.70 18.84 -10.76
C THR A 30 -6.65 17.79 -11.11
N LYS A 31 -5.39 18.11 -10.86
CA LYS A 31 -4.28 17.16 -11.05
C LYS A 31 -3.77 16.71 -9.69
N LEU A 32 -3.96 15.42 -9.40
CA LEU A 32 -3.52 14.78 -8.16
C LEU A 32 -2.14 14.15 -8.37
N VAL A 33 -1.18 14.47 -7.50
CA VAL A 33 0.18 13.94 -7.54
C VAL A 33 0.29 12.73 -6.61
N PHE A 34 0.57 11.55 -7.18
CA PHE A 34 0.69 10.28 -6.46
C PHE A 34 2.12 9.74 -6.54
N TRP A 35 2.76 9.52 -5.40
CA TRP A 35 4.14 9.01 -5.32
C TRP A 35 4.18 7.60 -4.73
N SER A 36 4.68 6.65 -5.49
CA SER A 36 4.59 5.23 -5.12
C SER A 36 5.92 4.56 -4.79
N MET A 37 5.89 3.66 -3.80
CA MET A 37 6.95 2.72 -3.45
C MET A 37 7.12 1.57 -4.44
N TRP A 38 6.14 1.35 -5.31
CA TRP A 38 6.21 0.34 -6.36
C TRP A 38 7.07 0.83 -7.53
N ASN A 39 7.81 -0.07 -8.16
CA ASN A 39 8.40 0.19 -9.47
C ASN A 39 7.37 -0.08 -10.57
N GLU A 40 7.41 0.70 -11.66
CA GLU A 40 6.44 0.61 -12.77
C GLU A 40 6.22 -0.81 -13.32
N PRO A 41 7.22 -1.70 -13.42
CA PRO A 41 7.01 -3.07 -13.90
C PRO A 41 6.28 -3.99 -12.89
N GLU A 42 6.16 -3.59 -11.61
CA GLU A 42 5.56 -4.42 -10.58
C GLU A 42 4.03 -4.55 -10.78
N PRO A 43 3.42 -5.72 -10.49
CA PRO A 43 1.98 -5.92 -10.65
C PRO A 43 1.12 -4.88 -9.93
N GLN A 44 1.57 -4.43 -8.77
CA GLN A 44 0.89 -3.43 -7.95
C GLN A 44 0.86 -2.05 -8.61
N ALA A 45 1.94 -1.63 -9.26
CA ALA A 45 1.95 -0.37 -10.03
C ALA A 45 0.89 -0.40 -11.14
N ARG A 46 0.80 -1.53 -11.86
CA ARG A 46 -0.24 -1.71 -12.90
C ARG A 46 -1.66 -1.66 -12.34
N ALA A 47 -1.90 -2.28 -11.18
CA ALA A 47 -3.22 -2.24 -10.53
C ALA A 47 -3.61 -0.81 -10.11
N LEU A 48 -2.68 -0.07 -9.52
CA LEU A 48 -2.87 1.33 -9.14
C LEU A 48 -3.12 2.22 -10.38
N SER A 49 -2.36 2.03 -11.47
CA SER A 49 -2.63 2.73 -12.74
C SER A 49 -4.03 2.45 -13.29
N GLN A 50 -4.52 1.21 -13.20
CA GLN A 50 -5.87 0.87 -13.64
C GLN A 50 -6.95 1.54 -12.78
N ILE A 51 -6.75 1.60 -11.46
CA ILE A 51 -7.65 2.28 -10.53
C ILE A 51 -7.70 3.78 -10.85
N MET A 52 -6.53 4.43 -10.98
CA MET A 52 -6.43 5.85 -11.35
C MET A 52 -7.08 6.14 -12.70
N ALA A 53 -6.84 5.30 -13.72
CA ALA A 53 -7.48 5.46 -15.03
C ALA A 53 -9.01 5.29 -14.98
N ALA A 54 -9.51 4.34 -14.18
CA ALA A 54 -10.95 4.17 -13.97
C ALA A 54 -11.57 5.38 -13.23
N TYR A 55 -10.84 5.95 -12.27
CA TYR A 55 -11.24 7.15 -11.56
C TYR A 55 -11.31 8.35 -12.51
N THR A 56 -10.24 8.64 -13.27
CA THR A 56 -10.23 9.71 -14.28
C THR A 56 -11.32 9.52 -15.35
N LYS A 57 -11.63 8.27 -15.73
CA LYS A 57 -12.72 8.01 -16.68
C LYS A 57 -14.10 8.38 -16.12
N SER A 58 -14.31 8.23 -14.81
CA SER A 58 -15.57 8.57 -14.13
C SER A 58 -15.61 10.02 -13.64
N HIS A 59 -14.45 10.65 -13.48
CA HIS A 59 -14.25 12.04 -13.07
C HIS A 59 -13.29 12.71 -14.06
N PRO A 60 -13.76 13.12 -15.26
CA PRO A 60 -12.89 13.62 -16.33
C PRO A 60 -12.13 14.90 -15.98
N ASP A 61 -12.59 15.61 -14.96
CA ASP A 61 -11.96 16.77 -14.35
C ASP A 61 -10.80 16.41 -13.40
N VAL A 62 -10.57 15.12 -13.13
CA VAL A 62 -9.49 14.65 -12.25
C VAL A 62 -8.47 13.82 -13.03
N THR A 63 -7.22 14.25 -12.99
CA THR A 63 -6.08 13.54 -13.58
C THR A 63 -5.04 13.18 -12.53
N PHE A 64 -4.17 12.22 -12.83
CA PHE A 64 -3.11 11.79 -11.92
C PHE A 64 -1.73 12.01 -12.56
N GLU A 65 -0.83 12.64 -11.82
CA GLU A 65 0.61 12.66 -12.10
C GLU A 65 1.29 11.67 -11.15
N VAL A 66 1.91 10.63 -11.69
CA VAL A 66 2.41 9.51 -10.88
C VAL A 66 3.92 9.39 -10.97
N ALA A 67 4.59 9.25 -9.83
CA ALA A 67 6.01 8.91 -9.74
C ALA A 67 6.19 7.52 -9.14
N TRP A 68 6.75 6.57 -9.91
CA TRP A 68 7.11 5.23 -9.45
C TRP A 68 8.52 5.23 -8.87
N ASN A 69 8.63 5.57 -7.59
CA ASN A 69 9.92 5.83 -6.94
C ASN A 69 10.64 4.58 -6.42
N GLY A 70 9.95 3.43 -6.37
CA GLY A 70 10.48 2.23 -5.75
C GLY A 70 10.65 2.41 -4.24
N ARG A 71 11.43 1.53 -3.61
CA ARG A 71 11.63 1.52 -2.13
C ARG A 71 12.30 2.78 -1.56
N GLN A 72 12.75 3.71 -2.39
CA GLN A 72 13.28 5.02 -1.98
C GLN A 72 12.19 6.11 -1.87
N ASN A 73 10.91 5.77 -2.04
CA ASN A 73 9.81 6.73 -2.09
C ASN A 73 9.77 7.66 -0.89
N GLN A 74 9.79 7.12 0.33
CA GLN A 74 9.75 7.92 1.56
C GLN A 74 10.95 8.88 1.67
N THR A 75 12.16 8.43 1.32
CA THR A 75 13.37 9.27 1.33
C THR A 75 13.25 10.42 0.34
N LYS A 76 12.82 10.13 -0.90
CA LYS A 76 12.61 11.16 -1.92
C LYS A 76 11.54 12.15 -1.51
N LEU A 77 10.44 11.66 -0.90
CA LEU A 77 9.34 12.51 -0.47
C LEU A 77 9.80 13.56 0.54
N ARG A 78 10.63 13.19 1.51
CA ARG A 78 11.18 14.16 2.48
C ARG A 78 11.93 15.30 1.78
N GLY A 79 12.74 15.00 0.78
CA GLY A 79 13.43 16.01 -0.01
C GLY A 79 12.47 16.89 -0.81
N ALA A 80 11.43 16.29 -1.41
CA ALA A 80 10.41 17.01 -2.16
C ALA A 80 9.61 17.97 -1.26
N LEU A 81 9.17 17.52 -0.08
CA LEU A 81 8.46 18.34 0.90
C LEU A 81 9.32 19.51 1.40
N GLN A 82 10.61 19.28 1.66
CA GLN A 82 11.55 20.35 2.03
C GLN A 82 11.75 21.38 0.91
N ALA A 83 11.67 20.94 -0.35
CA ALA A 83 11.72 21.81 -1.52
C ALA A 83 10.39 22.50 -1.84
N GLY A 84 9.34 22.28 -1.04
CA GLY A 84 8.01 22.86 -1.26
C GLY A 84 7.24 22.26 -2.43
N ILE A 85 7.61 21.05 -2.88
CA ILE A 85 6.89 20.34 -3.94
C ILE A 85 5.63 19.72 -3.32
N PRO A 86 4.42 20.09 -3.79
CA PRO A 86 3.17 19.54 -3.28
C PRO A 86 2.99 18.11 -3.78
N ILE A 87 2.72 17.18 -2.85
CA ILE A 87 2.41 15.77 -3.13
C ILE A 87 1.10 15.46 -2.41
N ASP A 88 0.09 15.00 -3.16
CA ASP A 88 -1.24 14.74 -2.61
C ASP A 88 -1.31 13.38 -1.94
N PHE A 89 -0.73 12.36 -2.58
CA PHE A 89 -0.70 10.99 -2.09
C PHE A 89 0.68 10.39 -2.16
N MET A 90 0.99 9.56 -1.17
CA MET A 90 2.13 8.67 -1.23
C MET A 90 1.80 7.33 -0.61
N ASP A 91 2.43 6.27 -1.10
CA ASP A 91 2.38 4.96 -0.46
C ASP A 91 3.77 4.44 -0.04
N GLN A 92 3.77 3.65 1.03
CA GLN A 92 4.92 2.92 1.56
C GLN A 92 4.43 1.86 2.54
N ASP A 93 5.31 0.94 2.94
CA ASP A 93 5.07 0.04 4.07
C ASP A 93 4.67 0.82 5.35
N ALA A 94 3.55 0.43 5.96
CA ALA A 94 2.90 1.20 7.03
C ALA A 94 3.77 1.35 8.30
N ASN A 95 4.60 0.36 8.63
CA ASN A 95 5.57 0.45 9.73
C ASN A 95 6.67 1.49 9.43
N GLU A 96 7.10 1.63 8.18
CA GLU A 96 8.10 2.63 7.79
C GLU A 96 7.52 4.04 7.81
N LEU A 97 6.25 4.20 7.40
CA LEU A 97 5.52 5.47 7.53
C LEU A 97 5.35 5.85 9.00
N ALA A 98 4.92 4.90 9.83
CA ALA A 98 4.70 5.10 11.26
C ALA A 98 6.00 5.49 11.98
N GLY A 99 7.11 4.80 11.66
CA GLY A 99 8.43 5.09 12.21
C GLY A 99 9.12 6.32 11.59
N GLY A 100 8.61 6.78 10.45
CA GLY A 100 9.18 7.87 9.66
C GLY A 100 8.30 9.11 9.65
N LEU A 101 7.59 9.35 8.55
CA LEU A 101 6.88 10.61 8.30
C LEU A 101 5.83 10.89 9.39
N GLN A 102 5.05 9.90 9.80
CA GLN A 102 4.03 10.07 10.84
C GLN A 102 4.65 10.38 12.21
N LYS A 103 5.82 9.80 12.52
CA LYS A 103 6.53 10.11 13.77
C LYS A 103 6.92 11.59 13.84
N ASP A 104 7.21 12.19 12.69
CA ASP A 104 7.52 13.60 12.52
C ASP A 104 6.27 14.47 12.32
N ASP A 105 5.07 13.91 12.59
CA ASP A 105 3.76 14.53 12.41
C ASP A 105 3.52 15.07 10.98
N LEU A 106 4.13 14.41 9.97
CA LEU A 106 3.91 14.69 8.55
C LEU A 106 2.81 13.77 8.00
N GLY A 107 1.68 14.39 7.65
CA GLY A 107 0.51 13.72 7.08
C GLY A 107 -0.79 14.42 7.50
N TYR A 108 -1.82 14.31 6.68
CA TYR A 108 -3.14 14.83 7.03
C TYR A 108 -3.93 13.77 7.81
N GLU A 109 -4.66 14.22 8.82
CA GLU A 109 -5.64 13.40 9.52
C GLU A 109 -6.79 13.05 8.57
N VAL A 110 -7.23 11.80 8.60
CA VAL A 110 -8.31 11.29 7.74
C VAL A 110 -9.62 11.07 8.47
N ASP A 111 -9.60 11.19 9.79
CA ASP A 111 -10.77 11.06 10.63
C ASP A 111 -11.84 12.09 10.20
N GLY A 112 -13.07 11.62 10.02
CA GLY A 112 -14.19 12.45 9.59
C GLY A 112 -14.23 12.81 8.10
N ILE A 113 -13.20 12.44 7.31
CA ILE A 113 -13.22 12.61 5.84
C ILE A 113 -13.75 11.34 5.15
N LEU A 114 -13.50 10.19 5.74
CA LEU A 114 -13.87 8.89 5.17
C LEU A 114 -15.33 8.56 5.46
N ASP A 115 -16.03 8.07 4.43
CA ASP A 115 -17.34 7.46 4.60
C ASP A 115 -17.24 6.22 5.52
N PRO A 116 -18.18 5.99 6.46
CA PRO A 116 -18.17 4.81 7.33
C PRO A 116 -18.05 3.48 6.57
N ALA A 117 -18.63 3.36 5.38
CA ALA A 117 -18.51 2.16 4.55
C ALA A 117 -17.05 1.92 4.11
N THR A 118 -16.23 2.96 4.00
CA THR A 118 -14.79 2.84 3.70
C THR A 118 -14.06 2.20 4.86
N THR A 119 -14.29 2.66 6.09
CA THR A 119 -13.62 2.13 7.28
C THR A 119 -14.12 0.72 7.64
N GLU A 120 -15.41 0.45 7.42
CA GLU A 120 -16.01 -0.88 7.57
C GLU A 120 -15.49 -1.92 6.55
N ALA A 121 -14.97 -1.47 5.40
CA ALA A 121 -14.38 -2.36 4.39
C ALA A 121 -13.00 -2.90 4.80
N PHE A 122 -12.36 -2.32 5.83
CA PHE A 122 -11.05 -2.75 6.29
C PHE A 122 -11.12 -4.03 7.11
N LEU A 123 -10.01 -4.77 7.12
CA LEU A 123 -9.86 -5.89 8.03
C LEU A 123 -9.89 -5.38 9.48
N PRO A 124 -10.54 -6.09 10.42
CA PRO A 124 -10.61 -5.65 11.81
C PRO A 124 -9.23 -5.32 12.39
N GLY A 125 -9.10 -4.11 12.94
CA GLY A 125 -7.88 -3.61 13.58
C GLY A 125 -6.77 -3.11 12.64
N THR A 126 -6.91 -3.21 11.31
CA THR A 126 -5.84 -2.71 10.41
C THR A 126 -5.82 -1.20 10.29
N PHE A 127 -6.96 -0.53 10.46
CA PHE A 127 -7.03 0.93 10.45
C PHE A 127 -6.36 1.53 11.69
N ASP A 128 -6.65 0.94 12.86
CA ASP A 128 -6.11 1.40 14.15
C ASP A 128 -4.63 1.02 14.38
N LEU A 129 -4.03 0.19 13.52
CA LEU A 129 -2.73 -0.45 13.75
C LEU A 129 -1.61 0.55 14.05
N TYR A 130 -1.64 1.73 13.42
CA TYR A 130 -0.68 2.81 13.64
C TYR A 130 -1.35 4.12 14.08
N ALA A 131 -2.59 4.06 14.59
CA ALA A 131 -3.27 5.24 15.11
C ALA A 131 -2.53 5.80 16.33
N LYS A 132 -2.44 7.14 16.44
CA LYS A 132 -1.79 7.82 17.56
C LYS A 132 -2.83 8.64 18.31
N ALA A 133 -3.22 8.14 19.50
CA ALA A 133 -4.26 8.74 20.33
C ALA A 133 -5.60 8.92 19.58
N GLY A 134 -6.00 7.89 18.81
CA GLY A 134 -7.24 7.89 18.02
C GLY A 134 -7.17 8.67 16.71
N ARG A 135 -6.02 9.26 16.36
CA ARG A 135 -5.80 9.95 15.09
C ARG A 135 -5.20 9.03 14.05
N HIS A 136 -5.79 9.02 12.86
CA HIS A 136 -5.39 8.27 11.69
C HIS A 136 -4.83 9.21 10.63
N VAL A 137 -3.61 8.92 10.17
CA VAL A 137 -2.94 9.66 9.08
C VAL A 137 -2.51 8.75 7.93
N GLN A 138 -2.89 7.47 8.01
CA GLN A 138 -2.58 6.45 7.02
C GLN A 138 -3.85 5.67 6.68
N LEU A 139 -3.86 5.11 5.48
CA LEU A 139 -4.97 4.30 4.99
C LEU A 139 -4.50 2.93 4.50
N PRO A 140 -5.00 1.82 5.07
CA PRO A 140 -4.64 0.48 4.63
C PRO A 140 -5.18 0.20 3.22
N TYR A 141 -4.30 -0.09 2.28
CA TYR A 141 -4.71 -0.44 0.92
C TYR A 141 -4.20 -1.82 0.45
N ILE A 142 -3.16 -2.36 1.09
CA ILE A 142 -2.67 -3.73 0.89
C ILE A 142 -2.37 -4.34 2.26
N TYR A 143 -2.69 -5.64 2.41
CA TYR A 143 -2.26 -6.45 3.53
C TYR A 143 -1.19 -7.45 3.08
N ASN A 144 0.02 -7.29 3.61
CA ASN A 144 1.15 -8.17 3.34
C ASN A 144 1.49 -8.99 4.59
N THR A 145 1.88 -10.24 4.40
CA THR A 145 2.37 -11.12 5.46
C THR A 145 3.82 -11.52 5.20
N VAL A 146 4.62 -11.58 6.25
CA VAL A 146 5.99 -12.11 6.18
C VAL A 146 5.91 -13.63 6.30
N ASN A 147 6.39 -14.33 5.27
CA ASN A 147 6.30 -15.79 5.18
C ASN A 147 7.65 -16.39 4.78
N PHE A 148 7.87 -17.65 5.14
CA PHE A 148 8.96 -18.45 4.59
C PHE A 148 8.51 -19.13 3.29
N TRP A 149 9.18 -18.80 2.19
CA TRP A 149 9.00 -19.45 0.90
C TRP A 149 10.14 -20.44 0.68
N TYR A 150 9.81 -21.70 0.38
CA TYR A 150 10.80 -22.75 0.15
C TYR A 150 10.45 -23.60 -1.07
N SER A 151 11.46 -24.27 -1.65
CA SER A 151 11.27 -25.16 -2.80
C SER A 151 10.84 -26.54 -2.33
N LYS A 152 9.61 -26.95 -2.68
CA LYS A 152 9.13 -28.32 -2.45
C LYS A 152 9.99 -29.36 -3.18
N ALA A 153 10.46 -29.05 -4.39
CA ALA A 153 11.32 -29.94 -5.16
C ALA A 153 12.65 -30.24 -4.44
N LEU A 154 13.24 -29.23 -3.77
CA LEU A 154 14.44 -29.46 -2.95
C LEU A 154 14.14 -30.32 -1.72
N LEU A 155 12.98 -30.14 -1.08
CA LEU A 155 12.59 -31.01 0.03
C LEU A 155 12.41 -32.47 -0.42
N GLU A 156 11.77 -32.69 -1.58
CA GLU A 156 11.58 -34.03 -2.16
C GLU A 156 12.90 -34.71 -2.55
N GLU A 157 13.78 -33.99 -3.27
CA GLU A 157 15.10 -34.50 -3.68
C GLU A 157 15.93 -34.96 -2.48
N THR A 158 15.78 -34.27 -1.37
CA THR A 158 16.57 -34.46 -0.16
C THR A 158 15.89 -35.33 0.88
N LYS A 159 14.64 -35.73 0.62
CA LYS A 159 13.77 -36.46 1.55
C LYS A 159 13.66 -35.75 2.91
N SER A 160 13.58 -34.42 2.87
CA SER A 160 13.44 -33.57 4.05
C SER A 160 12.00 -33.06 4.18
N GLU A 161 11.58 -32.75 5.40
CA GLU A 161 10.31 -32.07 5.66
C GLU A 161 10.51 -30.55 5.80
N ALA A 162 9.42 -29.80 5.70
CA ALA A 162 9.47 -28.36 5.95
C ALA A 162 9.69 -28.10 7.46
N PRO A 163 10.66 -27.25 7.84
CA PRO A 163 10.95 -27.02 9.25
C PRO A 163 9.75 -26.42 9.98
N GLN A 164 9.40 -27.00 11.13
CA GLN A 164 8.32 -26.55 12.01
C GLN A 164 8.85 -25.65 13.15
N THR A 165 10.14 -25.70 13.42
CA THR A 165 10.80 -24.88 14.45
C THR A 165 11.95 -24.05 13.89
N PHE A 166 12.35 -23.02 14.61
CA PHE A 166 13.48 -22.18 14.22
C PHE A 166 14.80 -22.98 14.19
N ASP A 167 14.98 -23.90 15.13
CA ASP A 167 16.17 -24.77 15.15
C ASP A 167 16.19 -25.73 13.96
N GLU A 168 15.06 -26.30 13.57
CA GLU A 168 14.95 -27.12 12.35
C GLU A 168 15.25 -26.30 11.09
N LEU A 169 14.82 -25.04 11.04
CA LEU A 169 15.12 -24.14 9.93
C LEU A 169 16.64 -23.89 9.82
N LEU A 170 17.30 -23.59 10.94
CA LEU A 170 18.75 -23.38 10.99
C LEU A 170 19.52 -24.66 10.63
N CYS A 171 19.07 -25.81 11.12
CA CYS A 171 19.66 -27.11 10.80
C CYS A 171 19.55 -27.41 9.29
N SER A 172 18.38 -27.17 8.71
CA SER A 172 18.14 -27.32 7.27
C SER A 172 19.07 -26.42 6.45
N ALA A 173 19.21 -25.15 6.83
CA ALA A 173 20.09 -24.18 6.15
C ALA A 173 21.56 -24.61 6.19
N ALA A 174 22.05 -25.09 7.33
CA ALA A 174 23.42 -25.60 7.46
C ALA A 174 23.66 -26.84 6.57
N TRP A 175 22.67 -27.73 6.49
CA TRP A 175 22.73 -28.93 5.68
C TRP A 175 22.74 -28.62 4.17
N PHE A 176 21.84 -27.76 3.69
CA PHE A 176 21.81 -27.32 2.29
C PHE A 176 23.12 -26.63 1.87
N ARG A 177 23.70 -25.81 2.75
CA ARG A 177 25.01 -25.17 2.51
C ARG A 177 26.12 -26.20 2.32
N ARG A 178 26.09 -27.31 3.05
CA ARG A 178 27.10 -28.39 2.92
C ARG A 178 26.94 -29.13 1.59
N MET A 179 25.71 -29.46 1.18
CA MET A 179 25.47 -30.11 -0.10
C MET A 179 25.88 -29.27 -1.30
N ALA A 180 25.62 -27.96 -1.26
CA ALA A 180 26.00 -27.05 -2.35
C ALA A 180 27.52 -27.05 -2.59
N ARG A 181 28.32 -27.23 -1.55
CA ARG A 181 29.80 -27.31 -1.63
C ARG A 181 30.33 -28.65 -2.15
N THR A 182 29.55 -29.71 -2.08
CA THR A 182 29.96 -31.05 -2.55
C THR A 182 29.53 -31.34 -3.98
N ARG A 183 28.68 -30.47 -4.57
CA ARG A 183 28.21 -30.57 -5.97
C ARG A 183 29.01 -29.69 -6.94
N SER A 184 29.98 -28.92 -6.45
CA SER A 184 30.97 -28.14 -7.23
C SER A 184 32.28 -28.88 -7.32
#